data_AF-A0A4Q3SF74-F1
#
_entry.id   AF-A0A4Q3SF74-F1
#
_cell.length_a   1.000
_cell.length_b   1.000
_cell.length_c   1.000
_cell.angle_alpha   90.00
_cell.angle_beta   90.00
_cell.angle_gamma   90.00
#
_symmetry.space_group_name_H-M   'P 1'
#
loop_
_entity.id
_entity.type
_entity.pdbx_description
1 polymer ?
#
loop_
_entity_poly.entity_id
_entity_poly.type
_entity_poly.pdbx_seq_one_letter_code
_entity_poly.pdbx_strand_id
1 'polypeptide(L)'
;MFKDNQDGNGRVFIMCMPGEYKGAYVFRNAFSDLLLMNSIDTAGFKAAGYIGHAEQLSLPSVIEPRLSGDTMFFGLSAFIVNDTISVSNFDKPADAPRFISLETDDKIWYWNKKQLIQFKR
;
A
#
# COMPACT_ATOMS: atom_id res chain seq x y z
N MET A 1 20.34 -1.48 -3.50
CA MET A 1 20.12 -2.92 -3.24
C MET A 1 19.77 -3.03 -1.77
N PHE A 2 18.49 -3.17 -1.43
CA PHE A 2 18.04 -3.23 -0.04
C PHE A 2 17.98 -4.70 0.37
N LYS A 3 18.67 -5.04 1.47
CA LYS A 3 18.71 -6.40 2.01
C LYS A 3 17.35 -6.77 2.59
N ASP A 4 16.84 -7.93 2.19
CA ASP A 4 15.65 -8.55 2.77
C ASP A 4 15.87 -8.85 4.25
N ASN A 5 14.82 -8.61 5.04
CA ASN A 5 14.75 -8.96 6.45
C ASN A 5 14.84 -10.49 6.60
N GLN A 6 15.81 -10.99 7.36
CA GLN A 6 16.09 -12.42 7.52
C GLN A 6 15.35 -13.09 8.69
N ASP A 7 14.36 -12.42 9.29
CA ASP A 7 13.74 -12.89 10.54
C ASP A 7 12.48 -13.77 10.36
N GLY A 8 12.27 -14.35 9.17
CA GLY A 8 11.21 -15.36 8.93
C GLY A 8 9.76 -14.86 9.07
N ASN A 9 9.55 -13.56 9.30
CA ASN A 9 8.25 -12.91 9.25
C ASN A 9 8.09 -12.23 7.89
N GLY A 10 7.11 -12.67 7.10
CA GLY A 10 6.79 -12.08 5.80
C GLY A 10 6.48 -10.58 5.87
N ARG A 11 6.64 -9.88 4.74
CA ARG A 11 6.53 -8.42 4.63
C ARG A 11 5.06 -7.99 4.69
N VAL A 12 4.82 -6.76 5.15
CA VAL A 12 3.48 -6.16 5.20
C VAL A 12 3.39 -5.06 4.16
N PHE A 13 2.51 -5.24 3.18
CA PHE A 13 2.20 -4.26 2.16
C PHE A 13 0.88 -3.56 2.49
N ILE A 14 0.88 -2.22 2.50
CA ILE A 14 -0.35 -1.44 2.66
C ILE A 14 -0.67 -0.70 1.37
N MET A 15 -1.81 -1.03 0.78
CA MET A 15 -2.34 -0.41 -0.43
C MET A 15 -3.27 0.76 -0.09
N CYS A 16 -3.41 1.68 -1.05
CA CYS A 16 -4.38 2.78 -1.01
C CYS A 16 -4.18 3.75 0.16
N MET A 17 -2.95 3.91 0.65
CA MET A 17 -2.70 4.83 1.74
C MET A 17 -2.94 6.27 1.27
N PRO A 18 -3.67 7.09 2.03
CA PRO A 18 -3.81 8.50 1.69
C PRO A 18 -2.42 9.14 1.78
N GLY A 19 -2.00 9.85 0.75
CA GLY A 19 -0.74 10.58 0.74
C GLY A 19 -0.74 11.78 1.67
N GLU A 20 -1.93 12.26 2.03
CA GLU A 20 -2.13 13.45 2.84
C GLU A 20 -3.35 13.31 3.77
N TYR A 21 -3.36 14.12 4.83
CA TYR A 21 -4.47 14.28 5.74
C TYR A 21 -4.64 15.77 6.03
N LYS A 22 -5.80 16.33 5.66
CA LYS A 22 -6.09 17.77 5.82
C LYS A 22 -4.99 18.68 5.23
N GLY A 23 -4.46 18.32 4.05
CA GLY A 23 -3.42 19.08 3.36
C GLY A 23 -1.99 18.87 3.88
N ALA A 24 -1.77 17.99 4.87
CA ALA A 24 -0.45 17.63 5.36
C ALA A 24 -0.04 16.22 4.91
N TYR A 25 1.18 16.05 4.41
CA TYR A 25 1.74 14.75 3.94
C TYR A 25 2.14 13.79 5.09
N VAL A 26 1.29 13.69 6.12
CA VAL A 26 1.58 12.97 7.38
C VAL A 26 1.90 11.50 7.12
N PHE A 27 1.13 10.82 6.26
CA PHE A 27 1.31 9.39 6.01
C PHE A 27 2.53 9.05 5.15
N ARG A 28 3.10 10.03 4.46
CA ARG A 28 4.35 9.84 3.70
C ARG A 28 5.56 9.97 4.58
N ASN A 29 5.53 10.98 5.44
CA ASN A 29 6.72 11.40 6.16
C ASN A 29 6.79 10.81 7.57
N ALA A 30 5.64 10.63 8.23
CA ALA A 30 5.58 10.27 9.64
C ALA A 30 4.97 8.88 9.89
N PHE A 31 4.56 8.14 8.85
CA PHE A 31 3.91 6.85 9.06
C PHE A 31 4.86 5.80 9.63
N SER A 32 6.06 5.67 9.08
CA SER A 32 7.08 4.78 9.63
C SER A 32 7.45 5.17 11.07
N ASP A 33 7.60 6.47 11.33
CA ASP A 33 7.90 6.98 12.68
C ASP A 33 6.77 6.65 13.66
N LEU A 34 5.51 6.80 13.26
CA LEU A 34 4.35 6.47 14.07
C LEU A 34 4.28 4.97 14.39
N LEU A 35 4.59 4.10 13.43
CA LEU A 35 4.67 2.65 13.67
C LEU A 35 5.78 2.34 14.68
N LEU A 36 6.95 2.94 14.51
CA LEU A 36 8.09 2.76 15.41
C LEU A 36 7.75 3.24 16.84
N MET A 37 7.11 4.39 16.99
CA MET A 37 6.63 4.92 18.28
C MET A 37 5.65 3.96 18.99
N ASN A 38 4.93 3.13 18.23
CA ASN A 38 4.01 2.12 18.76
C ASN A 38 4.65 0.72 18.87
N SER A 39 5.99 0.63 18.82
CA SER A 39 6.73 -0.64 18.88
C SER A 39 6.32 -1.64 17.78
N ILE A 40 5.85 -1.14 16.64
CA ILE A 40 5.57 -1.95 15.45
C ILE A 40 6.85 -2.02 14.64
N ASP A 41 7.36 -3.22 14.41
CA ASP A 41 8.52 -3.44 13.55
C ASP A 41 8.22 -2.98 12.12
N THR A 42 8.89 -1.91 11.70
CA THR A 42 8.73 -1.32 10.37
C THR A 42 9.62 -1.97 9.32
N ALA A 43 10.55 -2.85 9.69
CA ALA A 43 11.51 -3.43 8.76
C ALA A 43 10.84 -4.32 7.70
N GLY A 44 9.61 -4.78 7.96
CA GLY A 44 8.73 -5.44 6.99
C GLY A 44 7.66 -4.55 6.34
N PHE A 45 7.45 -3.30 6.77
CA PHE A 45 6.35 -2.46 6.30
C PHE A 45 6.72 -1.65 5.06
N LYS A 46 5.92 -1.78 3.99
CA LYS A 46 6.01 -0.92 2.80
C LYS A 46 4.63 -0.39 2.43
N ALA A 47 4.48 0.94 2.44
CA ALA A 47 3.34 1.59 1.83
C ALA A 47 3.46 1.45 0.30
N ALA A 48 2.64 0.58 -0.26
CA ALA A 48 2.57 0.26 -1.67
C ALA A 48 1.49 1.15 -2.31
N GLY A 49 1.82 2.43 -2.49
CA GLY A 49 1.01 3.38 -3.25
C GLY A 49 0.31 4.39 -2.37
N TYR A 50 0.71 5.65 -2.53
CA TYR A 50 0.02 6.79 -1.94
C TYR A 50 -0.99 7.33 -2.94
N ILE A 51 -2.19 7.61 -2.46
CA ILE A 51 -3.25 8.25 -3.23
C ILE A 51 -3.16 9.76 -2.96
N GLY A 52 -3.16 10.59 -4.01
CA GLY A 52 -3.23 12.05 -3.87
C GLY A 52 -4.62 12.53 -3.46
N HIS A 53 -4.74 13.82 -3.13
CA HIS A 53 -6.02 14.40 -2.70
C HIS A 53 -7.11 14.23 -3.77
N ALA A 54 -6.78 14.57 -5.02
CA ALA A 54 -7.73 14.55 -6.12
C ALA A 54 -8.25 13.14 -6.39
N GLU A 55 -7.39 12.13 -6.36
CA GLU A 55 -7.81 10.74 -6.49
C GLU A 55 -8.60 10.27 -5.27
N GLN A 56 -8.24 10.70 -4.05
CA GLN A 56 -8.99 10.34 -2.86
C GLN A 56 -10.44 10.85 -2.90
N LEU A 57 -10.66 12.02 -3.50
CA LEU A 57 -11.98 12.61 -3.70
C LEU A 57 -12.81 11.90 -4.79
N SER A 58 -12.16 11.38 -5.84
CA SER A 58 -12.86 10.64 -6.91
C SER A 58 -13.22 9.20 -6.51
N LEU A 59 -12.53 8.65 -5.51
CA LEU A 59 -12.81 7.32 -4.99
C LEU A 59 -14.12 7.27 -4.18
N PRO A 60 -14.85 6.14 -4.25
CA PRO A 60 -16.06 5.93 -3.45
C PRO A 60 -15.81 6.12 -1.95
N SER A 61 -16.90 6.23 -1.17
CA SER A 61 -16.82 6.40 0.29
C SER A 61 -16.15 5.23 1.00
N VAL A 62 -16.18 4.04 0.38
CA VAL A 62 -15.46 2.84 0.79
C VAL A 62 -14.73 2.28 -0.41
N ILE A 63 -13.44 1.98 -0.26
CA ILE A 63 -12.64 1.31 -1.29
C ILE A 63 -12.69 -0.19 -1.00
N GLU A 64 -13.12 -0.99 -1.97
CA GLU A 64 -13.12 -2.45 -1.88
C GLU A 64 -12.24 -3.04 -2.99
N PRO A 65 -11.52 -4.14 -2.73
CA PRO A 65 -10.80 -4.85 -3.76
C PRO A 65 -11.78 -5.34 -4.83
N ARG A 66 -11.41 -5.19 -6.10
CA ARG A 66 -12.23 -5.64 -7.24
C ARG A 66 -11.42 -6.60 -8.09
N LEU A 67 -11.95 -7.81 -8.29
CA LEU A 67 -11.39 -8.78 -9.22
C LEU A 67 -11.90 -8.47 -10.64
N SER A 68 -10.99 -8.39 -11.60
CA SER A 68 -11.33 -8.33 -13.04
C SER A 68 -10.34 -9.20 -13.82
N GLY A 69 -10.85 -10.29 -14.41
CA GLY A 69 -9.99 -11.37 -14.91
C GLY A 69 -9.11 -11.91 -13.79
N ASP A 70 -7.80 -12.01 -14.05
CA ASP A 70 -6.79 -12.48 -13.09
C ASP A 70 -6.15 -11.36 -12.28
N THR A 71 -6.71 -10.14 -12.33
CA THR A 71 -6.14 -8.97 -11.66
C THR A 71 -7.03 -8.50 -10.52
N MET A 72 -6.46 -8.40 -9.33
CA MET A 72 -7.10 -7.82 -8.14
C MET A 72 -6.72 -6.35 -8.01
N PHE A 73 -7.69 -5.46 -8.14
CA PHE A 73 -7.51 -4.01 -8.06
C PHE A 73 -7.81 -3.48 -6.66
N PHE A 74 -6.93 -2.66 -6.12
CA PHE A 74 -7.10 -1.94 -4.86
C PHE A 74 -7.21 -0.45 -5.18
N GLY A 75 -8.44 0.04 -5.28
CA GLY A 75 -8.70 1.42 -5.69
C GLY A 75 -8.13 1.71 -7.09
N LEU A 76 -7.40 2.82 -7.22
CA LEU A 76 -6.74 3.22 -8.47
C LEU A 76 -5.21 3.02 -8.43
N SER A 77 -4.63 2.80 -7.24
CA SER A 77 -3.18 2.98 -7.02
C SER A 77 -2.37 1.71 -6.97
N ALA A 78 -3.03 0.57 -6.82
CA ALA A 78 -2.34 -0.71 -6.76
C ALA A 78 -3.22 -1.81 -7.34
N PHE A 79 -2.57 -2.80 -7.94
CA PHE A 79 -3.20 -4.04 -8.34
C PHE A 79 -2.25 -5.21 -8.16
N ILE A 80 -2.81 -6.43 -8.08
CA ILE A 80 -2.07 -7.68 -7.97
C ILE A 80 -2.41 -8.54 -9.17
N VAL A 81 -1.38 -9.05 -9.84
CA VAL A 81 -1.48 -10.05 -10.91
C VAL A 81 -0.34 -11.05 -10.75
N ASN A 82 -0.62 -12.35 -10.79
CA ASN A 82 0.38 -13.42 -10.68
C ASN A 82 1.39 -13.18 -9.53
N ASP A 83 0.88 -12.93 -8.32
CA ASP A 83 1.68 -12.65 -7.13
C ASP A 83 2.64 -11.47 -7.26
N THR A 84 2.38 -10.55 -8.19
CA THR A 84 3.12 -9.30 -8.33
C THR A 84 2.20 -8.15 -8.02
N ILE A 85 2.57 -7.35 -7.01
CA ILE A 85 1.97 -6.05 -6.78
C ILE A 85 2.55 -5.09 -7.81
N SER A 86 1.68 -4.44 -8.57
CA SER A 86 2.00 -3.23 -9.33
C SER A 86 1.44 -2.03 -8.58
N VAL A 87 2.31 -1.06 -8.31
CA VAL A 87 1.97 0.20 -7.63
C VAL A 87 2.19 1.35 -8.58
N SER A 88 1.16 2.16 -8.81
CA SER A 88 1.32 3.42 -9.52
C SER A 88 1.93 4.48 -8.59
N ASN A 89 2.89 5.25 -9.09
CA ASN A 89 3.42 6.42 -8.39
C ASN A 89 2.55 7.62 -8.76
N PHE A 90 1.29 7.69 -8.29
CA PHE A 90 0.41 8.83 -8.58
C PHE A 90 1.03 10.18 -8.18
N ASP A 91 1.88 10.15 -7.17
CA ASP A 91 2.55 11.31 -6.65
C ASP A 91 3.81 11.71 -7.40
N LYS A 92 4.32 10.80 -8.22
CA LYS A 92 5.43 11.01 -9.14
C LYS A 92 5.08 10.39 -10.47
N PRO A 93 4.19 11.01 -11.26
CA PRO A 93 3.70 10.43 -12.53
C PRO A 93 4.83 10.16 -13.54
N ALA A 94 5.96 10.84 -13.39
CA ALA A 94 7.16 10.63 -14.19
C ALA A 94 7.95 9.36 -13.81
N ASP A 95 7.73 8.80 -12.61
CA ASP A 95 8.38 7.59 -12.17
C ASP A 95 7.64 6.36 -12.70
N ALA A 96 8.39 5.40 -13.24
CA ALA A 96 7.83 4.13 -13.67
C ALA A 96 7.09 3.42 -12.51
N PRO A 97 6.01 2.67 -12.80
CA PRO A 97 5.34 1.84 -11.80
C PRO A 97 6.34 0.91 -11.10
N ARG A 98 6.10 0.68 -9.80
CA ARG A 98 6.92 -0.24 -9.02
C ARG A 98 6.27 -1.61 -9.02
N PHE A 99 7.06 -2.63 -9.32
CA PHE A 99 6.65 -4.03 -9.30
C PHE A 99 7.31 -4.74 -8.13
N ILE A 100 6.52 -5.46 -7.33
CA ILE A 100 6.98 -6.16 -6.13
C ILE A 100 6.42 -7.57 -6.16
N SER A 101 7.30 -8.56 -6.25
CA SER A 101 6.92 -9.98 -6.11
C SER A 101 6.56 -10.30 -4.67
N LEU A 102 5.42 -10.94 -4.48
CA LEU A 102 4.90 -11.42 -3.22
C LEU A 102 5.41 -12.82 -2.92
N GLU A 103 5.75 -13.04 -1.66
CA GLU A 103 6.05 -14.35 -1.09
C GLU A 103 4.81 -14.91 -0.38
N THR A 104 4.87 -16.18 0.05
CA THR A 104 3.74 -16.86 0.69
C THR A 104 3.37 -16.24 2.04
N ASP A 105 4.36 -15.78 2.80
CA ASP A 105 4.15 -15.21 4.14
C ASP A 105 3.85 -13.71 4.13
N ASP A 106 3.90 -13.07 2.95
CA ASP A 106 3.62 -11.65 2.82
C ASP A 106 2.14 -11.34 3.10
N LYS A 107 1.91 -10.32 3.92
CA LYS A 107 0.58 -9.84 4.29
C LYS A 107 0.23 -8.60 3.49
N ILE A 108 -1.00 -8.57 3.00
CA ILE A 108 -1.51 -7.45 2.21
C ILE A 108 -2.63 -6.81 2.99
N TRP A 109 -2.52 -5.50 3.17
CA TRP A 109 -3.51 -4.65 3.81
C TRP A 109 -3.90 -3.56 2.85
N TYR A 110 -5.10 -3.01 3.01
CA TYR A 110 -5.53 -1.85 2.25
C TYR A 110 -6.34 -0.90 3.13
N TRP A 111 -6.19 0.39 2.87
CA TRP A 111 -7.00 1.42 3.51
C TRP A 111 -8.31 1.61 2.75
N ASN A 112 -9.45 1.39 3.41
CA ASN A 112 -10.77 1.51 2.80
C ASN A 112 -11.44 2.88 2.99
N LYS A 113 -10.69 3.92 3.40
CA LYS A 113 -11.16 5.25 3.87
C LYS A 113 -11.73 5.31 5.29
N LYS A 114 -11.92 4.18 5.97
CA LYS A 114 -12.39 4.12 7.37
C LYS A 114 -11.43 3.37 8.29
N GLN A 115 -10.88 2.26 7.80
CA GLN A 115 -9.99 1.37 8.53
C GLN A 115 -8.99 0.67 7.60
N LEU A 116 -7.93 0.14 8.18
CA LEU A 116 -7.03 -0.79 7.52
C LEU A 116 -7.64 -2.19 7.57
N ILE A 117 -7.74 -2.85 6.42
CA ILE A 117 -8.30 -4.20 6.29
C ILE A 117 -7.23 -5.12 5.72
N GLN A 118 -7.03 -6.28 6.34
CA GLN A 118 -6.18 -7.32 5.79
C GLN A 118 -6.91 -8.04 4.64
N PHE A 119 -6.30 -8.04 3.46
CA PHE A 119 -6.73 -8.85 2.33
C PHE A 119 -6.21 -10.27 2.49
N LYS A 120 -7.11 -11.25 2.39
CA LYS A 120 -6.77 -12.68 2.43
C LYS A 120 -6.64 -13.18 1.00
N ARG A 121 -5.41 -13.52 0.60
CA ARG A 121 -5.11 -14.21 -0.66
C ARG A 121 -5.56 -15.67 -0.59
#